data_AF-D8QQZ6-F1
#
_entry.id   AF-D8QQZ6-F1
#
_cell.length_a   1.000
_cell.length_b   1.000
_cell.length_c   1.000
_cell.angle_alpha   90.00
_cell.angle_beta   90.00
_cell.angle_gamma   90.00
#
_symmetry.space_group_name_H-M   'P 1'
#
loop_
_entity.id
_entity.type
_entity.pdbx_description
1 polymer ?
#
loop_
_entity_poly.entity_id
_entity_poly.type
_entity_poly.pdbx_seq_one_letter_code
_entity_poly.pdbx_strand_id
1 'polypeptide(L)'
;MDLDYDPIYCVEQIQIPPALPDILKGFAKEAIRSQPPCLHEFACTYFQRLLATAKLDATAPPPTLAQLQAVWVDLKDTESMNPETLREICASHGIASAAFSKVFQLIEFPSDPVDPKEILVLLVTTTAKSWEWCSFCNTGSDSRMSFVAVIDALFKVFGHKTGGKMSVPLFFKILFFMAKRDRDISPQTVSDLTKSL
;
A
#
# COMPACT_ATOMS: atom_id res chain seq x y z
N MET A 1 52.63 5.52 0.35
CA MET A 1 52.34 4.90 1.66
C MET A 1 50.84 4.88 1.76
N ASP A 2 50.23 3.82 1.24
CA ASP A 2 48.79 3.61 1.32
C ASP A 2 48.49 3.10 2.73
N LEU A 3 47.71 3.89 3.48
CA LEU A 3 47.23 3.51 4.80
C LEU A 3 46.02 2.59 4.59
N ASP A 4 46.27 1.27 4.53
CA ASP A 4 45.23 0.25 4.67
C ASP A 4 44.57 0.43 6.04
N TYR A 5 43.42 1.11 6.05
CA TYR A 5 42.58 1.27 7.24
C TYR A 5 41.59 0.10 7.31
N ASP A 6 42.10 -1.14 7.22
CA ASP A 6 41.29 -2.30 7.55
C ASP A 6 41.16 -2.36 9.09
N PRO A 7 39.94 -2.28 9.65
CA PRO A 7 39.75 -2.30 11.09
C PRO A 7 40.34 -3.58 11.71
N ILE A 8 41.23 -3.41 12.69
CA ILE A 8 41.82 -4.50 13.50
C ILE A 8 40.78 -5.04 14.50
N TYR A 9 39.68 -5.60 14.01
CA TYR A 9 38.70 -6.33 14.82
C TYR A 9 38.43 -7.67 14.15
N CYS A 10 38.47 -8.75 14.94
CA CYS A 10 38.06 -10.07 14.46
C CYS A 10 36.60 -9.98 13.97
N VAL A 11 36.37 -10.30 12.70
CA VAL A 11 35.04 -10.35 12.05
C VAL A 11 34.03 -11.17 12.86
N GLU A 12 34.50 -12.12 13.67
CA GLU A 12 33.67 -13.00 14.50
C GLU A 12 33.04 -12.31 15.72
N GLN A 13 33.60 -11.20 16.22
CA GLN A 13 33.16 -10.56 17.46
C GLN A 13 31.96 -9.61 17.27
N ILE A 14 31.76 -9.08 16.06
CA ILE A 14 30.66 -8.16 15.74
C ILE A 14 29.71 -8.86 14.78
N GLN A 15 28.72 -9.55 15.33
CA GLN A 15 27.64 -10.17 14.56
C GLN A 15 26.62 -9.10 14.16
N ILE A 16 26.73 -8.58 12.94
CA ILE A 16 25.73 -7.64 12.40
C ILE A 16 24.48 -8.43 12.03
N PRO A 17 23.29 -8.10 12.58
CA PRO A 17 22.06 -8.77 12.20
C PRO A 17 21.80 -8.60 10.69
N PRO A 18 21.44 -9.65 9.95
CA PRO A 18 21.34 -9.61 8.49
C PRO A 18 20.27 -8.63 7.97
N ALA A 19 19.24 -8.36 8.76
CA ALA A 19 18.16 -7.43 8.40
C ALA A 19 18.47 -5.95 8.76
N LEU A 20 19.50 -5.69 9.57
CA LEU A 20 19.82 -4.33 10.04
C LEU A 20 20.15 -3.36 8.89
N PRO A 21 20.97 -3.74 7.88
CA PRO A 21 21.29 -2.85 6.76
C PRO A 21 20.04 -2.37 6.00
N ASP A 22 19.09 -3.26 5.74
CA ASP A 22 17.89 -2.93 4.99
C ASP A 22 16.94 -2.01 5.77
N ILE A 23 16.80 -2.23 7.08
CA ILE A 23 16.01 -1.36 7.97
C ILE A 23 16.58 0.06 7.96
N LEU A 24 17.90 0.21 8.10
CA LEU A 24 18.57 1.51 8.11
C LEU A 24 18.49 2.19 6.74
N LYS A 25 18.61 1.42 5.65
CA LYS A 25 18.44 1.92 4.28
C LYS A 25 17.03 2.48 4.04
N GLY A 26 16.00 1.78 4.52
CA GLY A 26 14.61 2.24 4.46
C GLY A 26 14.39 3.55 5.21
N PHE A 27 14.90 3.64 6.44
CA PHE A 27 14.85 4.85 7.25
C PHE A 27 15.56 6.03 6.56
N ALA A 28 16.79 5.83 6.09
CA ALA A 28 17.58 6.88 5.44
C ALA A 28 16.92 7.41 4.17
N LYS A 29 16.34 6.52 3.35
CA LYS A 29 15.61 6.91 2.14
C LYS A 29 14.42 7.82 2.46
N GLU A 30 13.62 7.47 3.47
CA GLU A 30 12.48 8.29 3.88
C GLU A 30 12.90 9.60 4.55
N ALA A 31 13.98 9.60 5.33
CA ALA A 31 14.53 10.83 5.92
C ALA A 31 15.02 11.80 4.82
N ILE A 32 15.73 11.32 3.80
CA ILE A 32 16.19 12.13 2.67
C ILE A 32 15.00 12.68 1.87
N ARG A 33 13.98 11.87 1.63
CA ARG A 33 12.78 12.26 0.86
C ARG A 33 11.92 13.29 1.60
N SER A 34 11.77 13.14 2.91
CA SER A 34 10.88 13.98 3.72
C SER A 34 11.55 15.24 4.27
N GLN A 35 12.89 15.31 4.27
CA GLN A 35 13.68 16.44 4.80
C GLN A 35 13.11 16.95 6.14
N PRO A 36 12.98 16.08 7.16
CA PRO A 36 12.27 16.44 8.37
C PRO A 36 13.05 17.51 9.15
N PRO A 37 12.35 18.50 9.74
CA PRO A 37 13.00 19.55 10.52
C PRO A 37 13.68 19.00 11.79
N CYS A 38 13.18 17.89 12.34
CA CYS A 38 13.76 17.19 13.48
C CYS A 38 13.91 15.70 13.16
N LEU A 39 15.16 15.24 13.00
CA LEU A 39 15.45 13.84 12.66
C LEU A 39 15.11 12.88 13.81
N HIS A 40 15.25 13.31 15.06
CA HIS A 40 14.96 12.49 16.23
C HIS A 40 13.48 12.12 16.33
N GLU A 41 12.59 13.12 16.25
CA GLU A 41 11.14 12.91 16.25
C GLU A 41 10.68 12.09 15.05
N PHE A 42 11.28 12.35 13.89
CA PHE A 42 11.04 11.57 12.68
C PHE A 42 11.42 10.09 12.87
N ALA A 43 12.58 9.80 13.47
CA ALA A 43 13.02 8.45 13.75
C ALA A 43 12.08 7.72 14.72
N CYS A 44 11.70 8.35 15.83
CA CYS A 44 10.73 7.79 16.78
C CYS A 44 9.42 7.43 16.08
N THR A 45 8.88 8.36 15.29
CA THR A 45 7.63 8.16 14.55
C THR A 45 7.77 7.07 13.49
N TYR A 46 8.88 7.06 12.74
CA TYR A 46 9.15 6.09 11.68
C TYR A 46 9.21 4.66 12.23
N PHE A 47 10.02 4.42 13.27
CA PHE A 47 10.17 3.09 13.84
C PHE A 47 8.93 2.63 14.62
N GLN A 48 8.17 3.54 15.24
CA GLN A 48 6.86 3.20 15.82
C GLN A 48 5.87 2.73 14.75
N ARG A 49 5.82 3.41 13.60
CA ARG A 49 5.01 2.99 12.45
C ARG A 49 5.48 1.66 11.88
N LEU A 50 6.79 1.47 11.73
CA LEU A 50 7.38 0.22 11.24
C LEU A 50 7.06 -0.96 12.17
N LEU A 51 7.12 -0.75 13.48
CA LEU A 51 6.76 -1.76 14.48
C LEU A 51 5.27 -2.08 14.45
N ALA A 52 4.41 -1.07 14.29
CA ALA A 52 2.98 -1.28 14.10
C ALA A 52 2.74 -2.14 12.85
N THR A 53 3.35 -1.80 11.70
CA THR A 53 3.22 -2.59 10.47
C THR A 53 3.76 -4.02 10.62
N ALA A 54 4.89 -4.22 11.32
CA ALA A 54 5.48 -5.55 11.50
C ALA A 54 4.66 -6.46 12.44
N LYS A 55 4.09 -5.92 13.52
CA LYS A 55 3.18 -6.68 14.41
C LYS A 55 1.89 -7.10 13.71
N LEU A 56 1.53 -6.38 12.65
CA LEU A 56 0.29 -6.58 11.89
C LEU A 56 0.40 -7.70 10.83
N ASP A 57 1.60 -8.13 10.45
CA ASP A 57 1.81 -9.19 9.46
C ASP A 57 1.55 -10.61 10.02
N ALA A 58 1.62 -10.78 11.35
CA ALA A 58 1.44 -12.08 11.99
C ALA A 58 -0.03 -12.48 12.22
N THR A 59 -0.97 -11.54 12.26
CA THR A 59 -2.36 -11.78 12.72
C THR A 59 -3.44 -11.62 11.65
N ALA A 60 -3.10 -11.15 10.44
CA ALA A 60 -4.09 -10.92 9.39
C ALA A 60 -3.46 -11.16 8.01
N PRO A 61 -3.70 -12.34 7.39
CA PRO A 61 -3.25 -12.56 6.02
C PRO A 61 -3.84 -11.48 5.10
N PRO A 62 -3.07 -10.99 4.11
CA PRO A 62 -3.58 -10.06 3.11
C PRO A 62 -4.82 -10.64 2.43
N PRO A 63 -5.85 -9.83 2.13
CA PRO A 63 -7.00 -10.32 1.38
C PRO A 63 -6.56 -10.93 0.05
N THR A 64 -7.21 -12.00 -0.38
CA THR A 64 -6.93 -12.60 -1.68
C THR A 64 -7.67 -11.85 -2.78
N LEU A 65 -7.16 -11.92 -4.01
CA LEU A 65 -7.78 -11.27 -5.16
C LEU A 65 -9.21 -11.77 -5.41
N ALA A 66 -9.49 -13.04 -5.15
CA ALA A 66 -10.82 -13.63 -5.28
C ALA A 66 -11.82 -13.05 -4.26
N GLN A 67 -11.39 -12.81 -3.01
CA GLN A 67 -12.22 -12.19 -1.98
C GLN A 67 -12.57 -10.74 -2.35
N LEU A 68 -11.60 -9.99 -2.87
CA LEU A 68 -11.83 -8.62 -3.32
C LEU A 68 -12.76 -8.55 -4.54
N GLN A 69 -12.68 -9.52 -5.45
CA GLN A 69 -13.62 -9.64 -6.57
C GLN A 69 -15.04 -9.93 -6.09
N ALA A 70 -15.21 -10.81 -5.10
CA ALA A 70 -16.53 -11.12 -4.54
C ALA A 70 -17.16 -9.89 -3.87
N VAL A 71 -16.40 -9.17 -3.05
CA VAL A 71 -16.84 -7.92 -2.42
C VAL A 71 -17.17 -6.85 -3.48
N TRP A 72 -16.37 -6.73 -4.55
CA TRP A 72 -16.65 -5.79 -5.63
C TRP A 72 -17.99 -6.09 -6.34
N VAL A 73 -18.33 -7.36 -6.55
CA VAL A 73 -19.59 -7.73 -7.20
C VAL A 73 -20.80 -7.24 -6.42
N ASP A 74 -20.74 -7.30 -5.09
CA ASP A 74 -21.83 -6.88 -4.21
C ASP A 74 -21.92 -5.35 -4.08
N LEU A 75 -20.80 -4.65 -4.20
CA LEU A 75 -20.69 -3.20 -3.97
C LEU A 75 -20.64 -2.35 -5.25
N LYS A 76 -20.72 -2.98 -6.43
CA LYS A 76 -20.56 -2.28 -7.71
C LYS A 76 -21.52 -1.10 -7.88
N ASP A 77 -22.77 -1.26 -7.42
CA ASP A 77 -23.85 -0.27 -7.57
C ASP A 77 -24.00 0.64 -6.33
N THR A 78 -23.21 0.40 -5.28
CA THR A 78 -23.24 1.21 -4.05
C THR A 78 -22.31 2.41 -4.18
N GLU A 79 -22.85 3.61 -3.96
CA GLU A 79 -22.10 4.88 -4.01
C GLU A 79 -21.64 5.37 -2.63
N SER A 80 -22.42 5.11 -1.58
CA SER A 80 -22.08 5.47 -0.21
C SER A 80 -22.66 4.47 0.77
N MET A 81 -21.90 4.08 1.79
CA MET A 81 -22.41 3.22 2.85
C MET A 81 -21.73 3.49 4.19
N ASN A 82 -22.31 2.96 5.26
CA ASN A 82 -21.69 2.96 6.58
C ASN A 82 -20.45 2.03 6.55
N PRO A 83 -19.29 2.49 7.05
CA PRO A 83 -18.08 1.66 7.16
C PRO A 83 -18.29 0.35 7.94
N GLU A 84 -19.20 0.32 8.92
CA GLU A 84 -19.53 -0.88 9.70
C GLU A 84 -20.21 -1.94 8.82
N THR A 85 -21.19 -1.56 8.02
CA THR A 85 -21.84 -2.47 7.06
C THR A 85 -20.85 -2.97 6.02
N LEU A 86 -19.89 -2.14 5.62
CA LEU A 86 -18.83 -2.58 4.70
C LEU A 86 -17.91 -3.61 5.35
N ARG A 87 -17.61 -3.44 6.65
CA ARG A 87 -16.81 -4.41 7.42
C ARG A 87 -17.51 -5.76 7.47
N GLU A 88 -18.82 -5.78 7.68
CA GLU A 88 -19.63 -7.00 7.70
C GLU A 88 -19.61 -7.72 6.35
N ILE A 89 -19.73 -6.98 5.24
CA ILE A 89 -19.61 -7.55 3.88
C ILE A 89 -18.19 -8.07 3.62
N CYS A 90 -17.16 -7.35 4.03
CA CYS A 90 -15.79 -7.84 3.91
C CYS A 90 -15.59 -9.14 4.71
N ALA A 91 -16.14 -9.20 5.93
CA ALA A 91 -16.05 -10.37 6.80
C ALA A 91 -16.82 -11.57 6.25
N SER A 92 -17.99 -11.36 5.63
CA SER A 92 -18.78 -12.44 5.01
C SER A 92 -18.05 -13.10 3.84
N HIS A 93 -17.21 -12.34 3.14
CA HIS A 93 -16.33 -12.83 2.08
C HIS A 93 -14.95 -13.31 2.59
N GLY A 94 -14.76 -13.42 3.91
CA GLY A 94 -13.55 -13.99 4.52
C GLY A 94 -12.35 -13.04 4.58
N ILE A 95 -12.56 -11.73 4.42
CA ILE A 95 -11.52 -10.72 4.68
C ILE A 95 -11.43 -10.51 6.19
N ALA A 96 -10.22 -10.68 6.75
CA ALA A 96 -10.00 -10.50 8.18
C ALA A 96 -10.35 -9.06 8.62
N SER A 97 -11.14 -8.92 9.68
CA SER A 97 -11.51 -7.61 10.24
C SER A 97 -10.29 -6.76 10.59
N ALA A 98 -9.18 -7.40 10.96
CA ALA A 98 -7.91 -6.72 11.18
C ALA A 98 -7.36 -6.04 9.91
N ALA A 99 -7.50 -6.65 8.71
CA ALA A 99 -7.10 -6.02 7.45
C ALA A 99 -7.96 -4.78 7.15
N PHE A 100 -9.25 -4.83 7.48
CA PHE A 100 -10.15 -3.68 7.38
C PHE A 100 -9.77 -2.58 8.36
N SER A 101 -9.53 -2.91 9.63
CA SER A 101 -9.08 -1.95 10.65
C SER A 101 -7.76 -1.29 10.28
N LYS A 102 -6.84 -1.99 9.60
CA LYS A 102 -5.61 -1.40 9.06
C LYS A 102 -5.91 -0.27 8.07
N VAL A 103 -6.82 -0.50 7.13
CA VAL A 103 -7.20 0.53 6.15
C VAL A 103 -7.78 1.76 6.85
N PHE A 104 -8.60 1.56 7.88
CA PHE A 104 -9.17 2.66 8.66
C PHE A 104 -8.14 3.39 9.54
N GLN A 105 -7.13 2.71 10.08
CA GLN A 105 -6.05 3.38 10.82
C GLN A 105 -5.13 4.20 9.92
N LEU A 106 -4.99 3.79 8.65
CA LEU A 106 -4.18 4.49 7.66
C LEU A 106 -4.86 5.76 7.11
N ILE A 107 -6.14 5.99 7.46
CA ILE A 107 -6.97 7.05 6.89
C ILE A 107 -7.74 7.77 7.99
N GLU A 108 -7.51 9.06 8.14
CA GLU A 108 -8.48 9.93 8.81
C GLU A 108 -9.65 10.16 7.84
N PHE A 109 -10.73 9.39 7.99
CA PHE A 109 -11.97 9.65 7.25
C PHE A 109 -12.65 10.91 7.84
N PRO A 110 -12.86 11.97 7.06
CA PRO A 110 -13.39 13.23 7.59
C PRO A 110 -14.89 13.19 7.93
N SER A 111 -15.66 12.19 7.46
CA SER A 111 -17.08 12.04 7.78
C SER A 111 -17.64 10.69 7.33
N ASP A 112 -18.60 10.13 8.08
CA ASP A 112 -19.54 9.11 7.60
C ASP A 112 -20.60 9.80 6.73
N PRO A 113 -20.95 9.33 5.51
CA PRO A 113 -20.70 8.01 4.91
C PRO A 113 -19.48 7.94 3.96
N VAL A 114 -18.97 6.71 3.75
CA VAL A 114 -17.79 6.42 2.92
C VAL A 114 -18.15 5.80 1.56
N ASP A 115 -17.35 6.08 0.53
CA ASP A 115 -17.46 5.40 -0.76
C ASP A 115 -16.79 4.02 -0.66
N PRO A 116 -17.52 2.90 -0.83
CA PRO A 116 -16.94 1.56 -0.71
C PRO A 116 -15.83 1.28 -1.72
N LYS A 117 -15.83 1.96 -2.87
CA LYS A 117 -14.82 1.79 -3.92
C LYS A 117 -13.48 2.34 -3.46
N GLU A 118 -13.49 3.42 -2.69
CA GLU A 118 -12.28 4.00 -2.10
C GLU A 118 -11.60 3.03 -1.14
N ILE A 119 -12.39 2.37 -0.29
CA ILE A 119 -11.90 1.38 0.68
C ILE A 119 -11.42 0.11 -0.04
N LEU A 120 -12.12 -0.34 -1.08
CA LEU A 120 -11.68 -1.46 -1.91
C LEU A 120 -10.34 -1.20 -2.60
N VAL A 121 -10.14 0.00 -3.15
CA VAL A 121 -8.85 0.40 -3.73
C VAL A 121 -7.74 0.28 -2.69
N LEU A 122 -8.00 0.71 -1.45
CA LEU A 122 -7.01 0.66 -0.39
C LEU A 122 -6.74 -0.77 0.06
N LEU A 123 -7.76 -1.61 0.17
CA LEU A 123 -7.56 -3.04 0.40
C LEU A 123 -6.70 -3.66 -0.70
N VAL A 124 -6.92 -3.32 -1.97
CA VAL A 124 -6.05 -3.76 -3.09
C VAL A 124 -4.60 -3.29 -2.91
N THR A 125 -4.36 -2.07 -2.43
CA THR A 125 -2.98 -1.62 -2.16
C THR A 125 -2.30 -2.41 -1.04
N THR A 126 -3.05 -2.98 -0.09
CA THR A 126 -2.48 -3.84 0.95
C THR A 126 -2.14 -5.24 0.44
N THR A 127 -2.88 -5.75 -0.55
CA THR A 127 -2.59 -7.06 -1.18
C THR A 127 -1.43 -6.96 -2.16
N ALA A 128 -1.34 -5.83 -2.87
CA ALA A 128 -0.22 -5.46 -3.72
C ALA A 128 1.04 -5.04 -2.95
N LYS A 129 1.22 -5.46 -1.70
CA LYS A 129 2.55 -5.53 -1.06
C LYS A 129 2.98 -6.97 -0.78
N SER A 130 2.05 -7.94 -0.72
CA SER A 130 2.40 -9.35 -0.47
C SER A 130 2.83 -10.12 -1.72
N TRP A 131 2.63 -9.54 -2.91
CA TRP A 131 3.06 -10.07 -4.21
C TRP A 131 4.57 -9.87 -4.50
N GLU A 132 5.35 -9.34 -3.55
CA GLU A 132 6.82 -9.26 -3.67
C GLU A 132 7.47 -10.64 -3.90
N TRP A 133 6.76 -11.74 -3.66
CA TRP A 133 7.17 -13.11 -3.99
C TRP A 133 6.44 -13.68 -5.22
N CYS A 134 6.40 -12.93 -6.34
CA CYS A 134 6.17 -13.54 -7.65
C CYS A 134 7.52 -13.74 -8.34
N SER A 135 7.85 -14.98 -8.67
CA SER A 135 9.11 -15.46 -9.30
C SER A 135 9.49 -14.78 -10.64
N PHE A 136 8.73 -13.80 -11.11
CA PHE A 136 8.90 -13.16 -12.41
C PHE A 136 9.67 -11.83 -12.35
N CYS A 137 9.82 -11.21 -11.17
CA CYS A 137 10.47 -9.91 -11.02
C CYS A 137 11.69 -10.00 -10.09
N ASN A 138 12.78 -10.58 -10.61
CA ASN A 138 14.07 -10.68 -9.92
C ASN A 138 14.92 -9.39 -10.04
N THR A 139 14.29 -8.21 -9.93
CA THR A 139 14.98 -6.92 -9.98
C THR A 139 14.50 -6.05 -8.83
N GLY A 140 15.43 -5.83 -7.90
CA GLY A 140 15.18 -5.13 -6.64
C GLY A 140 14.78 -3.67 -6.81
N SER A 141 14.03 -3.23 -5.80
CA SER A 141 13.94 -1.84 -5.33
C SER A 141 13.66 -0.79 -6.40
N ASP A 142 12.41 -0.71 -6.87
CA ASP A 142 11.92 0.56 -7.36
C ASP A 142 10.46 0.80 -6.97
N SER A 143 10.16 1.98 -6.44
CA SER A 143 8.82 2.38 -5.97
C SER A 143 7.79 2.42 -7.12
N ARG A 144 8.27 2.31 -8.36
CA ARG A 144 7.48 2.24 -9.60
C ARG A 144 6.94 0.85 -9.92
N MET A 145 7.60 -0.22 -9.43
CA MET A 145 7.13 -1.59 -9.63
C MET A 145 5.86 -1.89 -8.82
N SER A 146 5.65 -1.22 -7.69
CA SER A 146 4.42 -1.35 -6.90
C SER A 146 3.20 -0.74 -7.58
N PHE A 147 3.35 0.42 -8.24
CA PHE A 147 2.23 1.11 -8.88
C PHE A 147 1.64 0.31 -10.04
N VAL A 148 2.48 -0.20 -10.94
CA VAL A 148 2.01 -0.98 -12.11
C VAL A 148 1.22 -2.22 -11.68
N ALA A 149 1.65 -2.88 -10.61
CA ALA A 149 0.96 -4.05 -10.10
C ALA A 149 -0.28 -3.72 -9.27
N VAL A 150 -0.29 -2.60 -8.54
CA VAL A 150 -1.52 -2.07 -7.96
C VAL A 150 -2.53 -1.83 -9.09
N ILE A 151 -2.14 -1.18 -10.19
CA ILE A 151 -3.00 -0.93 -11.34
C ILE A 151 -3.48 -2.25 -11.97
N ASP A 152 -2.59 -3.22 -12.21
CA ASP A 152 -2.97 -4.54 -12.73
C ASP A 152 -3.95 -5.27 -11.79
N ALA A 153 -3.70 -5.24 -10.48
CA ALA A 153 -4.62 -5.80 -9.48
C ALA A 153 -5.97 -5.09 -9.49
N LEU A 154 -6.01 -3.76 -9.66
CA LEU A 154 -7.25 -2.99 -9.80
C LEU A 154 -8.02 -3.44 -11.05
N PHE A 155 -7.38 -3.57 -12.21
CA PHE A 155 -8.05 -4.07 -13.42
C PHE A 155 -8.57 -5.50 -13.24
N LYS A 156 -7.85 -6.36 -12.52
CA LYS A 156 -8.29 -7.73 -12.21
C LYS A 156 -9.49 -7.76 -11.25
N VAL A 157 -9.54 -6.85 -10.27
CA VAL A 157 -10.65 -6.78 -9.30
C VAL A 157 -11.88 -6.12 -9.94
N PHE A 158 -11.72 -4.90 -10.45
CA PHE A 158 -12.83 -4.10 -10.97
C PHE A 158 -13.30 -4.55 -12.36
N GLY A 159 -12.41 -5.17 -13.16
CA GLY A 159 -12.69 -5.69 -14.49
C GLY A 159 -13.02 -7.18 -14.58
N HIS A 160 -13.25 -7.86 -13.44
CA HIS A 160 -13.43 -9.33 -13.40
C HIS A 160 -14.48 -9.86 -14.38
N LYS A 161 -15.67 -9.25 -14.45
CA LYS A 161 -16.77 -9.70 -15.33
C LYS A 161 -16.64 -9.24 -16.78
N THR A 162 -15.73 -8.32 -17.06
CA THR A 162 -15.53 -7.67 -18.37
C THR A 162 -14.21 -8.10 -19.03
N GLY A 163 -13.58 -9.17 -18.53
CA GLY A 163 -12.33 -9.70 -19.09
C GLY A 163 -11.13 -8.78 -18.87
N GLY A 164 -11.07 -8.10 -17.71
CA GLY A 164 -10.00 -7.15 -17.37
C GLY A 164 -10.19 -5.75 -17.93
N LYS A 165 -11.35 -5.45 -18.53
CA LYS A 165 -11.68 -4.11 -19.03
C LYS A 165 -12.46 -3.33 -17.97
N MET A 166 -12.08 -2.09 -17.74
CA MET A 166 -12.77 -1.20 -16.81
C MET A 166 -13.39 -0.01 -17.55
N SER A 167 -14.56 0.44 -17.10
CA SER A 167 -15.22 1.63 -17.62
C SER A 167 -14.34 2.86 -17.38
N VAL A 168 -14.20 3.74 -18.38
CA VAL A 168 -13.36 4.94 -18.30
C VAL A 168 -13.72 5.83 -17.10
N PRO A 169 -15.01 6.13 -16.83
CA PRO A 169 -15.43 6.83 -15.61
C PRO A 169 -14.96 6.17 -14.31
N LEU A 170 -15.01 4.83 -14.23
CA LEU A 170 -14.62 4.09 -13.03
C LEU A 170 -13.09 4.12 -12.84
N PHE A 171 -12.34 4.00 -13.93
CA PHE A 171 -10.88 4.12 -13.90
C PHE A 171 -10.44 5.48 -13.36
N PHE A 172 -10.99 6.58 -13.89
CA PHE A 172 -10.63 7.92 -13.41
C PHE A 172 -11.06 8.16 -11.97
N LYS A 173 -12.21 7.62 -11.54
CA LYS A 173 -12.63 7.69 -10.13
C LYS A 173 -11.63 6.99 -9.20
N ILE A 174 -11.18 5.79 -9.57
CA ILE A 174 -10.15 5.04 -8.82
C ILE A 174 -8.80 5.77 -8.82
N LEU A 175 -8.38 6.26 -9.99
CA LEU A 175 -7.13 7.00 -10.13
C LEU A 175 -7.13 8.29 -9.29
N PHE A 176 -8.29 8.96 -9.19
CA PHE A 176 -8.47 10.13 -8.34
C PHE A 176 -8.35 9.77 -6.84
N PHE A 177 -8.92 8.64 -6.40
CA PHE A 177 -8.77 8.16 -5.02
C PHE A 177 -7.32 7.84 -4.66
N MET A 178 -6.54 7.37 -5.63
CA MET A 178 -5.11 7.16 -5.47
C MET A 178 -4.34 8.49 -5.46
N ALA A 179 -4.62 9.41 -6.39
CA ALA A 179 -3.98 10.72 -6.47
C ALA A 179 -4.23 11.60 -5.23
N LYS A 180 -5.39 11.46 -4.58
CA LYS A 180 -5.68 12.14 -3.31
C LYS A 180 -4.72 11.72 -2.19
N ARG A 181 -4.14 10.52 -2.28
CA ARG A 181 -3.33 9.90 -1.22
C ARG A 181 -1.85 9.82 -1.56
N ASP A 182 -1.51 9.76 -2.83
CA ASP A 182 -0.14 9.71 -3.31
C ASP A 182 0.39 11.13 -3.57
N ARG A 183 1.51 11.49 -2.94
CA ARG A 183 2.13 12.80 -3.13
C ARG A 183 2.77 12.97 -4.50
N ASP A 184 3.09 11.87 -5.18
CA ASP A 184 3.78 11.88 -6.47
C ASP A 184 2.78 11.89 -7.64
N ILE A 185 1.50 11.55 -7.39
CA ILE A 185 0.42 11.61 -8.38
C ILE A 185 -0.36 12.90 -8.18
N SER A 186 -0.06 13.93 -8.97
CA SER A 186 -0.76 15.21 -8.83
C SER A 186 -2.25 15.08 -9.23
N PRO A 187 -3.20 15.50 -8.38
CA PRO A 187 -4.63 15.49 -8.71
C PRO A 187 -4.97 16.34 -9.93
N GLN A 188 -4.17 17.38 -10.18
CA GLN A 188 -4.30 18.27 -11.33
C GLN A 188 -3.98 17.53 -12.64
N THR A 189 -2.91 16.73 -12.65
CA THR A 189 -2.54 15.89 -13.81
C THR A 189 -3.65 14.89 -14.16
N VAL A 190 -4.31 14.31 -13.15
CA VAL A 190 -5.45 13.39 -13.37
C VAL A 190 -6.67 14.14 -13.93
N SER A 191 -6.96 15.34 -13.43
CA SER A 191 -8.04 16.20 -13.93
C SER A 191 -7.81 16.61 -15.39
N ASP A 192 -6.58 16.95 -15.76
CA ASP A 192 -6.24 17.36 -17.11
C ASP A 192 -6.25 16.19 -18.11
N LEU A 193 -5.84 15.00 -17.67
CA LEU A 193 -6.00 13.76 -18.46
C LEU A 193 -7.48 13.44 -18.72
N THR A 194 -8.37 13.72 -17.76
CA THR A 194 -9.80 13.50 -17.91
C THR A 194 -10.42 14.43 -18.96
N LYS A 195 -9.90 15.66 -19.11
CA LYS A 195 -10.37 16.65 -20.10
C LYS A 195 -9.86 16.39 -21.52
N SER A 196 -8.81 15.57 -21.67
CA SER A 196 -8.17 15.28 -22.96
C SER A 196 -8.77 14.06 -23.68
N LEU A 197 -9.78 13.41 -23.09
CA LEU A 197 -10.49 12.24 -23.60
C LEU A 197 -11.93 12.58 -23.94
#